data_AF-A0A3M1E7U4-F1
#
_entry.id   AF-A0A3M1E7U4-F1
#
_cell.length_a   1.000
_cell.length_b   1.000
_cell.length_c   1.000
_cell.angle_alpha   90.00
_cell.angle_beta   90.00
_cell.angle_gamma   90.00
#
_symmetry.space_group_name_H-M   'P 1'
#
loop_
_entity.id
_entity.type
_entity.pdbx_description
1 polymer ?
#
loop_
_entity_poly.entity_id
_entity_poly.type
_entity_poly.pdbx_seq_one_letter_code
_entity_poly.pdbx_strand_id
1 'polypeptide(L)'
;MDIFSNTGHQWLEQQYLRWRENPDSVSSDLRAFFTGFALGDSTISEGDAIELARKHAGVEMLIQRYRELGHLQACTDPLTPCPTGHPALAPENFGLGPEDMGKTFYPRDFAPGGATLQQIIDRLRATYCRTIGVEYMHIQDFAQR
;
A
#
# COMPACT_ATOMS: atom_id res chain seq x y z
N MET A 1 -1.45 42.30 -0.58
CA MET A 1 -0.02 42.26 -0.20
C MET A 1 0.39 40.81 -0.23
N ASP A 2 1.50 40.52 -0.90
CA ASP A 2 1.94 39.16 -1.18
C ASP A 2 2.41 38.45 0.10
N ILE A 3 1.90 37.24 0.36
CA ILE A 3 2.20 36.47 1.58
C ILE A 3 3.67 36.05 1.69
N PHE A 4 4.43 36.15 0.60
CA PHE A 4 5.83 35.72 0.51
C PHE A 4 6.85 36.82 0.78
N SER A 5 6.44 38.04 1.10
CA SER A 5 7.37 39.14 1.36
C SER A 5 8.01 39.13 2.74
N ASN A 6 7.62 38.22 3.65
CA ASN A 6 8.21 38.08 4.98
C ASN A 6 8.59 36.62 5.27
N THR A 7 9.90 36.34 5.30
CA THR A 7 10.50 35.00 5.13
C THR A 7 11.01 34.40 6.44
N GLY A 8 10.24 34.47 7.52
CA GLY A 8 10.62 33.92 8.82
C GLY A 8 9.67 32.82 9.31
N HIS A 9 10.19 31.62 9.61
CA HIS A 9 9.39 30.53 10.21
C HIS A 9 8.66 30.97 11.49
N GLN A 10 9.33 31.78 12.32
CA GLN A 10 8.76 32.34 13.56
C GLN A 10 7.54 33.24 13.31
N TRP A 11 7.55 34.00 12.20
CA TRP A 11 6.42 34.87 11.88
C TRP A 11 5.21 34.05 11.42
N LEU A 12 5.42 33.03 10.61
CA LEU A 12 4.36 32.12 10.16
C LEU A 12 3.74 31.37 11.35
N GLU A 13 4.58 30.89 12.27
CA GLU A 13 4.14 30.25 13.51
C GLU A 13 3.29 31.19 14.37
N GLN A 14 3.68 32.46 14.52
CA GLN A 14 2.87 33.47 15.21
C GLN A 14 1.53 33.73 14.51
N GLN A 15 1.50 33.83 13.18
CA GLN A 15 0.22 34.00 12.45
C GLN A 15 -0.69 32.79 12.63
N TYR A 16 -0.13 31.58 12.65
CA TYR A 16 -0.87 30.36 12.89
C TYR A 16 -1.49 30.33 14.30
N LEU A 17 -0.72 30.70 15.34
CA LEU A 17 -1.24 30.80 16.70
C LEU A 17 -2.38 31.82 16.82
N ARG A 18 -2.25 32.99 16.18
CA ARG A 18 -3.32 34.01 16.17
C ARG A 18 -4.57 33.50 15.46
N TRP A 19 -4.42 32.81 14.33
CA TRP A 19 -5.54 32.19 13.62
C TRP A 19 -6.25 31.13 14.47
N ARG A 20 -5.50 30.33 15.26
CA ARG A 20 -6.09 29.33 16.17
C ARG A 20 -6.94 29.96 17.28
N GLU A 21 -6.55 31.12 17.79
CA GLU A 21 -7.33 31.86 18.79
C GLU A 21 -8.55 32.57 18.19
N ASN A 22 -8.36 33.20 17.03
CA ASN A 22 -9.41 33.87 16.28
C ASN A 22 -9.14 33.82 14.77
N PRO A 23 -9.93 33.06 13.98
CA PRO A 23 -9.74 32.95 12.54
C PRO A 23 -9.81 34.29 11.78
N ASP A 24 -10.51 35.29 12.34
CA ASP A 24 -10.64 36.61 11.76
C ASP A 24 -9.41 37.52 11.97
N SER A 25 -8.47 37.10 12.81
CA SER A 25 -7.28 37.89 13.18
C SER A 25 -6.18 37.93 12.11
N VAL A 26 -6.25 37.05 11.11
CA VAL A 26 -5.31 36.96 9.99
C VAL A 26 -5.97 37.37 8.68
N SER A 27 -5.14 37.70 7.68
CA SER A 27 -5.61 38.06 6.34
C SER A 27 -6.44 36.93 5.71
N SER A 28 -7.31 37.28 4.76
CA SER A 28 -8.13 36.31 4.01
C SER A 28 -7.30 35.19 3.38
N ASP A 29 -6.12 35.53 2.86
CA ASP A 29 -5.24 34.60 2.15
C ASP A 29 -4.61 33.59 3.13
N LEU A 30 -4.14 34.06 4.30
CA LEU A 30 -3.61 33.20 5.36
C LEU A 30 -4.70 32.35 6.00
N ARG A 31 -5.90 32.90 6.16
CA ARG A 31 -7.05 32.16 6.65
C ARG A 31 -7.40 31.02 5.71
N ALA A 32 -7.50 31.29 4.40
CA ALA A 32 -7.76 30.26 3.40
C ALA A 32 -6.66 29.19 3.39
N PHE A 33 -5.40 29.59 3.51
CA PHE A 33 -4.26 28.67 3.63
C PHE A 33 -4.35 27.77 4.87
N PHE A 34 -4.51 28.33 6.06
CA PHE A 34 -4.59 27.55 7.31
C PHE A 34 -5.86 26.70 7.38
N THR A 35 -6.99 27.21 6.92
CA THR A 35 -8.24 26.43 6.82
C THR A 35 -8.06 25.26 5.84
N GLY A 36 -7.49 25.49 4.66
CA GLY A 36 -7.21 24.41 3.70
C GLY A 36 -6.25 23.36 4.27
N PHE A 37 -5.21 23.79 4.97
CA PHE A 37 -4.26 22.89 5.64
C PHE A 37 -4.91 22.10 6.77
N ALA A 38 -5.70 22.75 7.65
CA ALA A 38 -6.41 22.08 8.74
C ALA A 38 -7.48 21.09 8.25
N LEU A 39 -8.15 21.41 7.12
CA LEU A 39 -9.02 20.44 6.45
C LEU A 39 -8.20 19.26 5.89
N GLY A 40 -7.05 19.51 5.27
CA GLY A 40 -6.17 18.46 4.73
C GLY A 40 -5.56 17.55 5.80
N ASP A 41 -5.13 18.11 6.93
CA ASP A 41 -4.57 17.41 8.09
C ASP A 41 -5.57 16.40 8.69
N SER A 42 -6.87 16.69 8.58
CA SER A 42 -7.93 15.81 9.06
C SER A 42 -8.24 14.59 8.17
N THR A 43 -7.62 14.48 6.98
CA THR A 43 -8.03 13.48 5.98
C THR A 43 -7.47 12.08 6.20
N ILE A 44 -6.30 11.93 6.84
CA ILE A 44 -5.71 10.62 7.18
C ILE A 44 -4.93 10.78 8.48
N SER A 45 -5.31 10.05 9.52
CA SER A 45 -4.51 9.97 10.74
C SER A 45 -3.13 9.40 10.41
N GLU A 46 -2.06 9.90 11.03
CA GLU A 46 -0.71 9.34 10.87
C GLU A 46 -0.70 7.82 11.11
N GLY A 47 -1.53 7.33 12.04
CA GLY A 47 -1.71 5.90 12.28
C GLY A 47 -2.28 5.12 11.09
N ASP A 48 -3.28 5.68 10.40
CA ASP A 48 -3.92 5.06 9.24
C ASP A 48 -2.96 5.03 8.04
N ALA A 49 -2.17 6.09 7.87
CA ALA A 49 -1.14 6.15 6.84
C ALA A 49 -0.06 5.08 7.05
N ILE A 50 0.42 4.92 8.28
CA ILE A 50 1.38 3.88 8.66
C ILE A 50 0.78 2.48 8.45
N GLU A 51 -0.48 2.28 8.81
CA GLU A 51 -1.15 1.00 8.58
C GLU A 51 -1.27 0.68 7.09
N LEU A 52 -1.70 1.65 6.27
CA LEU A 52 -1.81 1.47 4.82
C LEU A 52 -0.45 1.12 4.19
N ALA A 53 0.63 1.77 4.64
CA ALA A 53 1.99 1.47 4.21
C ALA A 53 2.41 0.05 4.62
N ARG A 54 2.08 -0.38 5.84
CA ARG A 54 2.34 -1.74 6.32
C ARG A 54 1.59 -2.79 5.48
N LYS A 55 0.32 -2.54 5.15
CA LYS A 55 -0.48 -3.42 4.30
C LYS A 55 0.10 -3.51 2.89
N HIS A 56 0.54 -2.38 2.30
CA HIS A 56 1.25 -2.38 1.01
C HIS A 56 2.53 -3.22 1.06
N ALA A 57 3.34 -3.10 2.10
CA ALA A 57 4.51 -3.95 2.29
C ALA A 57 4.12 -5.44 2.42
N GLY A 58 3.02 -5.74 3.11
CA GLY A 58 2.45 -7.08 3.19
C GLY A 58 2.08 -7.66 1.83
N VAL A 59 1.50 -6.86 0.93
CA VAL A 59 1.18 -7.28 -0.45
C VAL A 59 2.44 -7.61 -1.25
N GLU A 60 3.48 -6.79 -1.14
CA GLU A 60 4.77 -7.07 -1.80
C GLU A 60 5.41 -8.37 -1.28
N MET A 61 5.36 -8.59 0.04
CA MET A 61 5.82 -9.84 0.66
C MET A 61 4.99 -11.05 0.22
N LEU A 62 3.68 -10.91 0.10
CA LEU A 62 2.79 -11.96 -0.39
C LEU A 62 3.17 -12.35 -1.83
N ILE A 63 3.35 -11.38 -2.72
CA ILE A 63 3.77 -11.60 -4.12
C ILE A 63 5.10 -12.35 -4.14
N GLN A 64 6.08 -11.88 -3.37
CA GLN A 64 7.38 -12.51 -3.25
C GLN A 64 7.26 -13.95 -2.75
N ARG A 65 6.38 -14.22 -1.77
CA ARG A 65 6.20 -15.57 -1.25
C ARG A 65 5.57 -16.52 -2.25
N TYR A 66 4.63 -16.07 -3.08
CA TYR A 66 4.08 -16.86 -4.18
C TYR A 66 5.14 -17.17 -5.25
N ARG A 67 6.07 -16.25 -5.53
CA ARG A 67 7.21 -16.51 -6.43
C ARG A 67 8.14 -17.61 -5.90
N GLU A 68 8.36 -17.63 -4.60
CA GLU A 68 9.23 -18.61 -3.94
C GLU A 68 8.57 -19.98 -3.80
N LEU A 69 7.32 -20.02 -3.32
CA LEU A 69 6.66 -21.25 -2.85
C LEU A 69 5.36 -21.60 -3.57
N GLY A 70 4.89 -20.78 -4.53
CA GLY A 70 3.62 -21.02 -5.22
C GLY A 70 3.55 -22.38 -5.92
N HIS A 71 4.70 -22.89 -6.37
CA HIS A 71 4.83 -24.22 -6.97
C HIS A 71 4.39 -25.35 -6.02
N LEU A 72 4.50 -25.18 -4.70
CA LEU A 72 4.03 -26.17 -3.72
C LEU A 72 2.50 -26.30 -3.70
N GLN A 73 1.78 -25.29 -4.19
CA GLN A 73 0.33 -25.31 -4.32
C GLN A 73 -0.11 -25.61 -5.77
N ALA A 74 0.82 -25.88 -6.69
CA ALA A 74 0.46 -26.19 -8.07
C ALA A 74 -0.22 -27.56 -8.17
N CYS A 75 -1.23 -27.66 -9.02
CA CYS A 75 -1.93 -28.90 -9.34
C CYS A 75 -1.17 -29.67 -10.45
N THR A 76 -0.03 -30.25 -10.07
CA THR A 76 0.85 -30.99 -10.99
C THR A 76 0.57 -32.49 -11.05
N ASP A 77 -0.08 -33.04 -10.02
CA ASP A 77 -0.43 -34.45 -9.94
C ASP A 77 -1.85 -34.69 -10.47
N PRO A 78 -2.03 -35.42 -11.60
CA PRO A 78 -3.34 -35.70 -12.17
C PRO A 78 -4.14 -36.77 -11.39
N LEU A 79 -3.51 -37.50 -10.47
CA LEU A 79 -4.14 -38.58 -9.71
C LEU A 79 -4.74 -38.11 -8.39
N THR A 80 -4.35 -36.93 -7.90
CA THR A 80 -4.81 -36.37 -6.64
C THR A 80 -5.63 -35.09 -6.86
N PRO A 81 -6.58 -34.78 -5.97
CA PRO A 81 -7.26 -33.49 -6.00
C PRO A 81 -6.28 -32.33 -5.83
N CYS A 82 -6.48 -31.26 -6.59
CA CYS A 82 -5.64 -30.06 -6.51
C CYS A 82 -5.63 -29.46 -5.09
N PRO A 83 -4.47 -28.98 -4.59
CA PRO A 83 -4.39 -28.26 -3.33
C PRO A 83 -5.25 -26.99 -3.34
N THR A 84 -6.04 -26.77 -2.29
CA THR A 84 -6.91 -25.59 -2.17
C THR A 84 -6.20 -24.38 -1.55
N GLY A 85 -5.09 -24.61 -0.86
CA GLY A 85 -4.32 -23.57 -0.17
C GLY A 85 -3.03 -24.11 0.42
N HIS A 86 -2.11 -23.21 0.75
CA HIS A 86 -0.89 -23.53 1.50
C HIS A 86 -0.74 -22.57 2.70
N PRO A 87 -0.49 -23.05 3.92
CA PRO A 87 -0.43 -22.19 5.12
C PRO A 87 0.56 -21.03 4.98
N ALA A 88 1.70 -21.24 4.33
CA ALA A 88 2.70 -20.19 4.11
C ALA A 88 2.30 -19.12 3.08
N LEU A 89 1.22 -19.35 2.32
CA LEU A 89 0.69 -18.43 1.30
C LEU A 89 -0.60 -17.73 1.76
N ALA A 90 -1.01 -17.95 3.02
CA ALA A 90 -2.17 -17.32 3.63
C ALA A 90 -1.94 -15.80 3.78
N PRO A 91 -2.82 -14.93 3.24
CA PRO A 91 -2.68 -13.46 3.33
C PRO A 91 -2.54 -12.94 4.76
N GLU A 92 -3.13 -13.64 5.72
CA GLU A 92 -3.14 -13.29 7.15
C GLU A 92 -1.72 -13.25 7.72
N ASN A 93 -0.80 -14.07 7.20
CA ASN A 93 0.61 -14.07 7.61
C ASN A 93 1.34 -12.78 7.23
N PHE A 94 0.77 -11.99 6.32
CA PHE A 94 1.30 -10.73 5.84
C PHE A 94 0.51 -9.54 6.39
N GLY A 95 -0.33 -9.79 7.41
CA GLY A 95 -1.19 -8.78 8.01
C GLY A 95 -2.33 -8.34 7.10
N LEU A 96 -2.72 -9.14 6.09
CA LEU A 96 -3.82 -8.83 5.17
C LEU A 96 -5.05 -9.62 5.58
N GLY A 97 -6.11 -8.93 5.96
CA GLY A 97 -7.35 -9.52 6.42
C GLY A 97 -8.44 -9.58 5.35
N PRO A 98 -9.59 -10.24 5.63
CA PRO A 98 -10.74 -10.26 4.73
C PRO A 98 -11.24 -8.86 4.33
N GLU A 99 -11.12 -7.87 5.22
CA GLU A 99 -11.47 -6.47 4.99
C GLU A 99 -10.59 -5.77 3.94
N ASP A 100 -9.41 -6.33 3.66
CA ASP A 100 -8.48 -5.78 2.68
C ASP A 100 -8.72 -6.31 1.26
N MET A 101 -9.54 -7.36 1.09
CA MET A 101 -9.74 -8.04 -0.20
C MET A 101 -10.23 -7.10 -1.31
N GLY A 102 -11.10 -6.15 -0.95
CA GLY A 102 -11.63 -5.13 -1.86
C GLY A 102 -10.75 -3.88 -1.98
N LYS A 103 -9.71 -3.72 -1.17
CA LYS A 103 -8.83 -2.55 -1.21
C LYS A 103 -7.87 -2.65 -2.39
N THR A 104 -7.60 -1.52 -3.01
CA THR A 104 -6.67 -1.42 -4.15
C THR A 104 -5.25 -1.18 -3.64
N PHE A 105 -4.32 -1.96 -4.17
CA PHE A 105 -2.89 -1.86 -3.91
C PHE A 105 -2.13 -1.65 -5.21
N TYR A 106 -0.93 -1.08 -5.11
CA TYR A 106 -0.10 -0.72 -6.26
C TYR A 106 1.24 -1.45 -6.23
N PRO A 107 1.26 -2.78 -6.47
CA PRO A 107 2.49 -3.54 -6.45
C PRO A 107 3.37 -3.17 -7.66
N ARG A 108 4.68 -3.03 -7.42
CA ARG A 108 5.61 -2.42 -8.39
C ARG A 108 5.64 -3.13 -9.75
N ASP A 109 5.84 -4.44 -9.74
CA ASP A 109 6.14 -5.22 -10.95
C ASP A 109 5.03 -6.22 -11.32
N PHE A 110 3.92 -6.22 -10.60
CA PHE A 110 2.90 -7.27 -10.73
C PHE A 110 1.59 -6.76 -11.34
N ALA A 111 1.12 -5.57 -10.97
CA ALA A 111 -0.13 -4.99 -11.45
C ALA A 111 0.05 -3.50 -11.76
N PRO A 112 0.60 -3.15 -12.93
CA PRO A 112 0.76 -1.75 -13.32
C PRO A 112 -0.61 -1.08 -13.38
N GLY A 113 -0.78 0.02 -12.65
CA GLY A 113 -2.06 0.74 -12.51
C GLY A 113 -2.88 0.38 -11.27
N GLY A 114 -2.42 -0.59 -10.47
CA GLY A 114 -3.08 -1.02 -9.26
C GLY A 114 -4.15 -2.09 -9.48
N ALA A 115 -4.39 -2.90 -8.45
CA ALA A 115 -5.39 -3.96 -8.45
C ALA A 115 -5.90 -4.20 -7.03
N THR A 116 -7.10 -4.77 -6.91
CA THR A 116 -7.59 -5.19 -5.58
C THR A 116 -6.76 -6.35 -5.05
N LEU A 117 -6.68 -6.51 -3.73
CA LEU A 117 -5.98 -7.65 -3.14
C LEU A 117 -6.52 -8.99 -3.68
N GLN A 118 -7.84 -9.11 -3.85
CA GLN A 118 -8.45 -10.28 -4.48
C GLN A 118 -7.90 -10.54 -5.89
N GLN A 119 -7.86 -9.52 -6.75
CA GLN A 119 -7.34 -9.63 -8.11
C GLN A 119 -5.85 -10.02 -8.11
N ILE A 120 -5.06 -9.49 -7.18
CA ILE A 120 -3.65 -9.83 -7.02
C ILE A 120 -3.51 -11.31 -6.65
N ILE A 121 -4.25 -11.79 -5.65
CA ILE A 121 -4.23 -13.20 -5.22
C ILE A 121 -4.65 -14.13 -6.36
N ASP A 122 -5.72 -13.80 -7.08
CA ASP A 122 -6.20 -14.60 -8.19
C ASP A 122 -5.17 -14.70 -9.31
N ARG A 123 -4.49 -13.59 -9.62
CA ARG A 123 -3.39 -13.59 -10.59
C ARG A 123 -2.19 -14.38 -10.11
N LEU A 124 -1.82 -14.30 -8.82
CA LEU A 124 -0.74 -15.08 -8.24
C LEU A 124 -1.03 -16.58 -8.33
N ARG A 125 -2.24 -17.00 -7.97
CA ARG A 125 -2.70 -18.40 -8.11
C ARG A 125 -2.71 -18.84 -9.57
N ALA A 126 -3.19 -18.00 -10.48
CA ALA A 126 -3.20 -18.29 -11.90
C ALA A 126 -1.78 -18.48 -12.48
N THR A 127 -0.79 -17.77 -11.92
CA THR A 127 0.59 -17.77 -12.40
C THR A 127 1.41 -18.92 -11.80
N TYR A 128 1.31 -19.15 -10.49
CA TYR A 128 2.21 -20.05 -9.77
C TYR A 128 1.57 -21.35 -9.27
N CYS A 129 0.24 -21.44 -9.25
CA CYS A 129 -0.49 -22.54 -8.57
C CYS A 129 -1.44 -23.31 -9.50
N ARG A 130 -1.33 -23.15 -10.83
CA ARG A 130 -2.13 -23.92 -11.80
C ARG A 130 -1.48 -25.28 -12.07
N THR A 131 -1.46 -25.71 -13.33
CA THR A 131 -0.92 -27.01 -13.77
C THR A 131 0.60 -27.01 -13.95
N ILE A 132 1.25 -25.86 -13.72
CA ILE A 132 2.70 -25.68 -13.83
C ILE A 132 3.18 -25.12 -12.50
N GLY A 133 4.11 -25.83 -11.85
CA GLY A 133 4.88 -25.31 -10.72
C GLY A 133 6.19 -24.71 -11.22
N VAL A 134 6.38 -23.40 -11.01
CA VAL A 134 7.58 -22.70 -11.48
C VAL A 134 8.53 -22.47 -10.31
N GLU A 135 9.77 -22.92 -10.46
CA GLU A 135 10.86 -22.71 -9.52
C GLU A 135 12.02 -22.02 -10.22
N TYR A 136 12.23 -20.75 -9.91
CA TYR A 136 13.28 -19.94 -10.55
C TYR A 136 14.01 -19.03 -9.56
N MET A 137 13.45 -18.83 -8.36
CA MET A 137 13.98 -17.91 -7.36
C MET A 137 15.36 -18.33 -6.80
N HIS A 138 15.79 -19.56 -7.04
CA HIS A 138 17.11 -20.06 -6.66
C HIS A 138 18.23 -19.63 -7.64
N ILE A 139 17.87 -19.16 -8.84
CA ILE A 139 18.82 -18.68 -9.85
C ILE A 139 19.51 -17.42 -9.33
N GLN A 140 20.84 -17.38 -9.33
CA GLN A 140 21.60 -16.25 -8.79
C GLN A 140 21.72 -15.08 -9.78
N ASP A 141 21.69 -15.36 -11.08
CA ASP A 141 21.71 -14.34 -12.13
C ASP A 141 20.36 -13.61 -12.20
N PHE A 142 20.37 -12.32 -11.89
CA PHE A 142 19.18 -11.48 -11.89
C PHE A 142 18.53 -11.35 -13.27
N ALA A 143 19.30 -11.40 -14.36
CA ALA A 143 18.74 -11.29 -15.71
C ALA A 143 17.98 -12.55 -16.15
N GLN A 144 18.24 -13.68 -15.48
CA GLN A 144 17.57 -14.96 -15.72
C GLN A 144 16.40 -15.22 -14.75
N ARG A 145 16.25 -14.37 -13.72
CA ARG A 145 15.10 -14.40 -12.81
C ARG A 145 13.94 -13.58 -13.37
#